data_AF-A0A9D8N3Y8-F1
#
_entry.id   AF-A0A9D8N3Y8-F1
#
_cell.length_a   1.000
_cell.length_b   1.000
_cell.length_c   1.000
_cell.angle_alpha   90.00
_cell.angle_beta   90.00
_cell.angle_gamma   90.00
#
_symmetry.space_group_name_H-M   'P 1'
#
loop_
_entity.id
_entity.type
_entity.pdbx_description
1 polymer ?
#
loop_
_entity_poly.entity_id
_entity_poly.type
_entity_poly.pdbx_seq_one_letter_code
_entity_poly.pdbx_strand_id
1 'polypeptide(L)'
;MKKYLFLLFVLVLVSACNCGINSLPKQFSNLADKVEKKGESFSAEQWEQVSDQLDALTEQYNENIDKFNADQKKEINTAIGRIQGCIVKAGLNKAADALNELVDGAKGFLEGLGASGDD
;
A
#
# COMPACT_ATOMS: atom_id res chain seq x y z
N MET A 1 16.29 23.61 -40.77
CA MET A 1 15.19 22.70 -40.36
C MET A 1 15.54 21.76 -39.19
N LYS A 2 16.76 21.18 -39.11
CA LYS A 2 17.16 20.28 -38.01
C LYS A 2 17.15 20.90 -36.60
N LYS A 3 17.44 22.20 -36.46
CA LYS A 3 17.45 22.91 -35.15
C LYS A 3 16.07 23.04 -34.51
N TYR A 4 15.01 23.23 -35.31
CA TYR A 4 13.63 23.31 -34.82
C TYR A 4 13.06 21.94 -34.45
N LEU A 5 13.52 20.88 -35.12
CA LEU A 5 13.14 19.50 -34.80
C LEU A 5 13.69 19.05 -33.44
N PHE A 6 14.93 19.44 -33.14
CA PHE A 6 15.55 19.21 -31.83
C PHE A 6 14.87 20.03 -30.72
N LEU A 7 14.49 21.28 -31.00
CA LEU A 7 13.77 22.15 -30.06
C LEU A 7 12.34 21.67 -29.78
N LEU A 8 11.64 21.13 -30.77
CA LEU A 8 10.33 20.48 -30.61
C LEU A 8 10.41 19.19 -29.80
N PHE A 9 11.46 18.38 -29.99
CA PHE A 9 11.66 17.15 -29.24
C PHE A 9 11.92 17.41 -27.75
N VAL A 10 12.69 18.45 -27.43
CA VAL A 10 12.92 18.90 -26.05
C VAL A 10 11.63 19.45 -25.43
N LEU A 11 10.79 20.17 -26.18
CA LEU A 11 9.51 20.69 -25.67
C LEU A 11 8.50 19.58 -25.34
N VAL A 12 8.45 18.51 -26.14
CA VAL A 12 7.58 17.34 -25.92
C VAL A 12 8.02 16.54 -24.69
N LEU A 13 9.33 16.44 -24.43
CA LEU A 13 9.88 15.80 -23.22
C LEU A 13 9.54 16.57 -21.93
N VAL A 14 9.51 17.91 -21.98
CA VAL A 14 9.13 18.74 -20.82
C VAL A 14 7.62 18.66 -20.52
N SER A 15 6.76 18.54 -21.54
CA SER A 15 5.31 18.37 -21.35
C SER A 15 4.91 17.01 -20.77
N ALA A 16 5.69 15.94 -20.97
CA ALA A 16 5.43 14.63 -20.36
C ALA A 16 5.71 14.62 -18.85
N CYS A 17 6.64 15.46 -18.38
CA CYS A 17 7.03 15.52 -16.97
C CYS A 17 5.94 16.16 -16.07
N ASN A 18 5.01 16.91 -16.64
CA ASN A 18 3.95 17.61 -15.89
C ASN A 18 2.66 16.79 -15.71
N CYS A 19 2.50 15.70 -16.47
CA CYS A 19 1.39 14.75 -16.30
C CYS A 19 1.62 13.79 -15.12
N GLY A 20 2.86 13.37 -14.87
CA GLY A 20 3.21 12.49 -13.75
C GLY A 20 2.87 13.10 -12.39
N ILE A 21 3.31 14.34 -12.16
CA ILE A 21 3.12 15.05 -10.88
C ILE A 21 1.64 15.31 -10.59
N ASN A 22 0.86 15.80 -11.57
CA ASN A 22 -0.58 16.05 -11.35
C ASN A 22 -1.40 14.76 -11.12
N SER A 23 -0.87 13.61 -11.55
CA SER A 23 -1.51 12.31 -11.32
C SER A 23 -1.17 11.69 -9.97
N LEU A 24 -0.15 12.20 -9.26
CA LEU A 24 0.36 11.58 -8.04
C LEU A 24 -0.71 11.45 -6.92
N PRO A 25 -1.55 12.46 -6.62
CA PRO A 25 -2.64 12.30 -5.66
C PRO A 25 -3.60 11.16 -6.02
N LYS A 26 -3.92 11.03 -7.31
CA LYS A 26 -4.76 9.94 -7.82
C LYS A 26 -4.08 8.58 -7.70
N GLN A 27 -2.76 8.50 -7.87
CA GLN A 27 -2.02 7.24 -7.68
C GLN A 27 -2.04 6.79 -6.21
N PHE A 28 -1.81 7.71 -5.26
CA PHE A 28 -1.98 7.44 -3.83
C PHE A 28 -3.40 7.00 -3.49
N SER A 29 -4.41 7.71 -4.00
CA SER A 29 -5.83 7.38 -3.79
C SER A 29 -6.19 5.99 -4.34
N ASN A 30 -5.74 5.66 -5.55
CA ASN A 30 -5.95 4.33 -6.14
C ASN A 30 -5.30 3.21 -5.32
N LEU A 31 -4.10 3.44 -4.78
CA LEU A 31 -3.42 2.48 -3.91
C LEU A 31 -4.21 2.29 -2.61
N ALA A 32 -4.66 3.39 -1.98
CA ALA A 32 -5.51 3.33 -0.79
C ALA A 32 -6.80 2.55 -1.05
N ASP A 33 -7.51 2.83 -2.14
CA ASP A 33 -8.73 2.12 -2.53
C ASP A 33 -8.49 0.62 -2.78
N LYS A 34 -7.34 0.27 -3.40
CA LYS A 34 -6.95 -1.12 -3.63
C LYS A 34 -6.76 -1.85 -2.31
N VAL A 35 -6.01 -1.25 -1.38
CA VAL A 35 -5.69 -1.82 -0.07
C VAL A 35 -6.93 -1.90 0.81
N GLU A 36 -7.80 -0.91 0.81
CA GLU A 36 -9.05 -0.96 1.59
C GLU A 36 -10.01 -2.04 1.09
N LYS A 37 -10.12 -2.22 -0.24
CA LYS A 37 -11.05 -3.20 -0.82
C LYS A 37 -10.56 -4.64 -0.73
N LYS A 38 -9.24 -4.86 -0.72
CA LYS A 38 -8.65 -6.20 -0.90
C LYS A 38 -7.60 -6.57 0.13
N GLY A 39 -7.19 -5.64 1.00
CA GLY A 39 -6.05 -5.82 1.90
C GLY A 39 -6.21 -6.97 2.89
N GLU A 40 -7.44 -7.27 3.31
CA GLU A 40 -7.72 -8.41 4.20
C GLU A 40 -7.39 -9.76 3.55
N SER A 41 -7.41 -9.83 2.21
CA SER A 41 -7.10 -11.05 1.45
C SER A 41 -5.67 -11.05 0.89
N PHE A 42 -4.84 -10.07 1.24
CA PHE A 42 -3.47 -9.98 0.72
C PHE A 42 -2.53 -10.99 1.41
N SER A 43 -1.77 -11.71 0.59
CA SER A 43 -0.60 -12.46 1.04
C SER A 43 0.49 -11.54 1.59
N ALA A 44 1.50 -12.11 2.24
CA ALA A 44 2.67 -11.36 2.67
C ALA A 44 3.38 -10.68 1.48
N GLU A 45 3.56 -11.36 0.35
CA GLU A 45 4.19 -10.76 -0.84
C GLU A 45 3.33 -9.63 -1.43
N GLN A 46 2.00 -9.74 -1.38
CA GLN A 46 1.11 -8.67 -1.85
C GLN A 46 1.20 -7.42 -0.94
N TRP A 47 1.41 -7.61 0.37
CA TRP A 47 1.68 -6.51 1.28
C TRP A 47 3.06 -5.88 1.06
N GLU A 48 4.08 -6.67 0.74
CA GLU A 48 5.41 -6.19 0.36
C GLU A 48 5.33 -5.33 -0.91
N GLN A 49 4.61 -5.80 -1.95
CA GLN A 49 4.37 -5.01 -3.16
C GLN A 49 3.65 -3.68 -2.90
N VAL A 50 2.72 -3.65 -1.93
CA VAL A 50 2.06 -2.41 -1.51
C VAL A 50 3.05 -1.48 -0.84
N SER A 51 3.97 -2.00 -0.02
CA SER A 51 5.03 -1.23 0.62
C SER A 51 5.95 -0.61 -0.44
N ASP A 52 6.46 -1.41 -1.38
CA ASP A 52 7.34 -0.92 -2.45
C ASP A 52 6.66 0.17 -3.29
N GLN A 53 5.37 -0.01 -3.61
CA GLN A 53 4.58 0.99 -4.34
C GLN A 53 4.39 2.27 -3.53
N LEU A 54 4.14 2.15 -2.23
CA LEU A 54 3.99 3.31 -1.35
C LEU A 54 5.30 4.08 -1.20
N ASP A 55 6.43 3.39 -1.08
CA ASP A 55 7.76 3.99 -0.98
C ASP A 55 8.11 4.75 -2.26
N ALA A 56 7.92 4.14 -3.42
CA ALA A 56 8.17 4.78 -4.72
C ALA A 56 7.28 6.02 -4.95
N LEU A 57 6.01 5.99 -4.52
CA LEU A 57 5.12 7.15 -4.59
C LEU A 57 5.52 8.24 -3.60
N THR A 58 5.97 7.86 -2.40
CA THR A 58 6.41 8.79 -1.35
C THR A 58 7.72 9.47 -1.70
N GLU A 59 8.66 8.75 -2.31
CA GLU A 59 9.90 9.32 -2.85
C GLU A 59 9.57 10.38 -3.91
N GLN A 60 8.74 10.03 -4.91
CA GLN A 60 8.29 10.99 -5.93
C GLN A 60 7.56 12.21 -5.33
N TYR A 61 6.76 12.01 -4.28
CA TYR A 61 6.10 13.11 -3.59
C TYR A 61 7.11 14.02 -2.89
N ASN A 62 8.07 13.46 -2.16
CA ASN A 62 9.08 14.22 -1.43
C ASN A 62 10.00 15.02 -2.37
N GLU A 63 10.43 14.41 -3.48
CA GLU A 63 11.24 15.09 -4.51
C GLU A 63 10.51 16.27 -5.17
N ASN A 64 9.18 16.28 -5.14
CA ASN A 64 8.35 17.26 -5.82
C ASN A 64 7.41 18.03 -4.87
N ILE A 65 7.66 17.99 -3.56
CA ILE A 65 6.72 18.46 -2.53
C ILE A 65 6.29 19.92 -2.73
N ASP A 66 7.19 20.76 -3.24
CA ASP A 66 6.93 22.19 -3.49
C ASP A 66 6.02 22.44 -4.69
N LYS A 67 5.83 21.44 -5.56
CA LYS A 67 4.97 21.54 -6.75
C LYS A 67 3.50 21.24 -6.47
N PHE A 68 3.18 20.76 -5.26
CA PHE A 68 1.81 20.43 -4.86
C PHE A 68 1.16 21.57 -4.07
N ASN A 69 -0.11 21.84 -4.37
CA ASN A 69 -0.92 22.76 -3.57
C ASN A 69 -1.41 22.10 -2.26
N ALA A 70 -2.02 22.88 -1.38
CA ALA A 70 -2.48 22.40 -0.07
C ALA A 70 -3.51 21.26 -0.18
N ASP A 71 -4.42 21.32 -1.15
CA ASP A 71 -5.45 20.29 -1.34
C ASP A 71 -4.85 18.97 -1.83
N GLN A 72 -3.90 19.03 -2.77
CA GLN A 72 -3.17 17.86 -3.26
C GLN A 72 -2.34 17.21 -2.15
N LYS A 73 -1.64 18.01 -1.34
CA LYS A 73 -0.90 17.52 -0.16
C LYS A 73 -1.83 16.85 0.84
N LYS A 74 -3.00 17.45 1.08
CA LYS A 74 -4.02 16.88 1.95
C LYS A 74 -4.54 15.55 1.42
N GLU A 75 -4.85 15.44 0.12
CA GLU A 75 -5.30 14.21 -0.52
C GLU A 75 -4.26 13.09 -0.40
N ILE A 76 -3.00 13.39 -0.70
CA ILE A 76 -1.88 12.44 -0.57
C ILE A 76 -1.74 11.97 0.89
N ASN A 77 -1.69 12.89 1.85
CA ASN A 77 -1.57 12.55 3.27
C ASN A 77 -2.76 11.73 3.79
N THR A 78 -3.98 12.05 3.35
CA THR A 78 -5.16 11.26 3.67
C THR A 78 -5.07 9.85 3.11
N ALA A 79 -4.62 9.68 1.87
CA ALA A 79 -4.42 8.36 1.28
C ALA A 79 -3.32 7.55 1.99
N ILE A 80 -2.20 8.17 2.37
CA ILE A 80 -1.16 7.54 3.19
C ILE A 80 -1.75 7.03 4.51
N GLY A 81 -2.52 7.87 5.21
CA GLY A 81 -3.17 7.49 6.47
C GLY A 81 -4.14 6.32 6.31
N ARG A 82 -4.90 6.27 5.21
CA ARG A 82 -5.79 5.14 4.88
C ARG A 82 -5.00 3.85 4.68
N ILE A 83 -3.92 3.88 3.90
CA ILE A 83 -3.05 2.73 3.64
C ILE A 83 -2.43 2.21 4.95
N GLN A 84 -1.86 3.10 5.76
CA GLN A 84 -1.26 2.75 7.06
C GLN A 84 -2.29 2.15 8.02
N GLY A 85 -3.51 2.69 8.05
CA GLY A 85 -4.61 2.13 8.84
C GLY A 85 -4.95 0.69 8.43
N CYS A 86 -4.93 0.39 7.14
CA CYS A 86 -5.12 -0.97 6.64
C CYS A 86 -3.95 -1.91 7.00
N ILE A 87 -2.70 -1.45 6.92
CA ILE A 87 -1.52 -2.24 7.32
C ILE A 87 -1.63 -2.63 8.80
N VAL A 88 -1.97 -1.68 9.66
CA VAL A 88 -2.15 -1.92 11.10
C VAL A 88 -3.28 -2.94 11.35
N LYS A 89 -4.44 -2.76 10.71
CA LYS A 89 -5.56 -3.72 10.82
C LYS A 89 -5.17 -5.13 10.39
N ALA A 90 -4.47 -5.26 9.26
CA ALA A 90 -4.00 -6.55 8.77
C ALA A 90 -3.01 -7.22 9.74
N GLY A 91 -2.12 -6.44 10.36
CA GLY A 91 -1.21 -6.92 11.40
C GLY A 91 -1.94 -7.41 12.65
N LEU A 92 -2.95 -6.68 13.13
CA LEU A 92 -3.76 -7.11 14.28
C LEU A 92 -4.55 -8.39 13.98
N ASN A 93 -5.16 -8.49 12.79
CA ASN A 93 -5.92 -9.68 12.40
C ASN A 93 -5.03 -10.92 12.34
N LYS A 94 -3.85 -10.83 11.72
CA LYS A 94 -2.88 -11.94 11.69
C LYS A 94 -2.44 -12.39 13.08
N ALA A 95 -2.24 -11.44 14.01
CA ALA A 95 -1.89 -11.76 15.39
C ALA A 95 -3.05 -12.45 16.13
N ALA A 96 -4.29 -12.02 15.89
CA ALA A 96 -5.48 -12.65 16.46
C ALA A 96 -5.70 -14.07 15.91
N ASP A 97 -5.54 -14.27 14.60
CA ASP A 97 -5.65 -15.57 13.95
C ASP A 97 -4.61 -16.55 14.48
N ALA A 98 -3.34 -16.13 14.60
CA ALA A 98 -2.28 -16.96 15.17
C ALA A 98 -2.53 -17.34 16.65
N LEU A 99 -3.12 -16.42 17.44
CA LEU A 99 -3.52 -16.72 18.81
C LEU A 99 -4.68 -17.73 18.88
N ASN A 100 -5.68 -17.58 18.01
CA ASN A 100 -6.79 -18.52 17.92
C ASN A 100 -6.31 -19.92 17.49
N GLU A 101 -5.45 -20.01 16.47
CA GLU A 101 -4.85 -21.28 16.04
C GLU A 101 -4.04 -21.95 17.16
N LEU A 102 -3.30 -21.18 17.96
CA LEU A 102 -2.54 -21.72 19.09
C LEU A 102 -3.47 -22.26 20.19
N VAL A 103 -4.54 -21.52 20.51
CA VAL A 103 -5.54 -21.96 21.50
C VAL A 103 -6.27 -23.21 21.01
N ASP A 104 -6.66 -23.25 19.74
CA ASP A 104 -7.34 -24.40 19.16
C ASP A 104 -6.41 -25.61 19.03
N GLY A 105 -5.14 -25.40 18.68
CA GLY A 105 -4.12 -26.44 18.69
C GLY A 105 -3.85 -27.00 20.09
N ALA A 106 -3.83 -26.13 21.12
CA ALA A 106 -3.70 -26.55 22.51
C ALA A 106 -4.92 -27.33 23.00
N LYS A 107 -6.14 -26.93 22.61
CA LYS A 107 -7.36 -27.69 22.88
C LYS A 107 -7.35 -29.05 22.20
N GLY A 108 -7.05 -29.10 20.90
CA GLY A 108 -6.96 -30.36 20.16
C GLY A 108 -5.91 -31.32 20.72
N PHE A 109 -4.79 -30.78 21.22
CA PHE A 109 -3.78 -31.57 21.93
C PHE A 109 -4.29 -32.12 23.27
N LEU A 110 -4.96 -31.30 24.09
CA LEU A 110 -5.55 -31.75 25.36
C LEU A 110 -6.68 -32.76 25.15
N GLU A 111 -7.51 -32.58 24.13
CA GLU A 111 -8.54 -33.55 23.72
C GLU A 111 -7.90 -34.87 23.27
N GLY A 112 -6.79 -34.80 22.52
CA GLY A 112 -6.01 -35.97 22.13
C GLY A 112 -5.37 -36.73 23.31
N LEU A 113 -5.02 -36.05 24.38
CA LEU A 113 -4.52 -36.66 25.62
C LEU A 113 -5.63 -37.14 26.57
N GLY A 114 -6.83 -36.56 26.48
CA GLY A 114 -8.00 -36.92 27.31
C GLY A 114 -8.84 -38.06 26.74
N ALA A 115 -8.75 -38.34 25.44
CA ALA A 115 -9.51 -39.41 24.77
C ALA A 115 -8.91 -40.83 24.97
N SER A 116 -7.92 -41.00 25.84
CA SER A 116 -7.36 -42.33 26.20
C SER A 116 -7.62 -42.73 27.66
N GLY A 117 -8.63 -42.13 28.31
CA GLY A 117 -8.85 -42.25 29.75
C GLY A 117 -10.25 -42.72 30.19
N ASP A 118 -11.03 -43.32 29.30
CA ASP A 118 -12.25 -44.06 29.69
C ASP A 118 -12.19 -45.48 29.10
N ASP A 119 -11.59 -46.39 29.88
CA ASP A 119 -11.89 -47.82 29.97
C ASP A 119 -11.40 -48.35 31.34
#